data_AF-A0A2N5KWJ7-F1
#
_entry.id   AF-A0A2N5KWJ7-F1
#
_cell.length_a   1.000
_cell.length_b   1.000
_cell.length_c   1.000
_cell.angle_alpha   90.00
_cell.angle_beta   90.00
_cell.angle_gamma   90.00
#
_symmetry.space_group_name_H-M   'P 1'
#
loop_
_entity.id
_entity.type
_entity.pdbx_description
1 polymer ?
#
loop_
_entity_poly.entity_id
_entity_poly.type
_entity_poly.pdbx_seq_one_letter_code
_entity_poly.pdbx_strand_id
1 'polypeptide(L)'
;MAKTRTYMDKYRFTTAENQRFARANFTKLVHTNARFEGVNTTLPQTQTIMDGMSVAGVPVEDVLTIVNLKRGWQYITTQNSPLTLTMEKQINKIVAAEDALVPGELRQGKGG
;
A
#
# COMPACT_ATOMS: atom_id res chain seq x y z
N MET A 1 -0.79 29.65 14.55
CA MET A 1 -1.96 29.06 13.88
C MET A 1 -1.51 28.51 12.54
N ALA A 2 -1.59 27.20 12.32
CA ALA A 2 -1.16 26.59 11.06
C ALA A 2 -2.17 26.94 9.95
N LYS A 3 -1.68 27.43 8.80
CA LYS A 3 -2.51 27.64 7.60
C LYS A 3 -2.97 26.27 7.11
N THR A 4 -4.25 25.95 7.27
CA THR A 4 -4.86 24.79 6.63
C THR A 4 -4.83 25.02 5.11
N ARG A 5 -3.97 24.30 4.38
CA ARG A 5 -4.04 24.24 2.93
C ARG A 5 -5.28 23.44 2.56
N THR A 6 -6.29 24.12 2.04
CA THR A 6 -7.46 23.46 1.48
C THR A 6 -7.11 22.97 0.08
N TYR A 7 -7.05 21.65 -0.12
CA TYR A 7 -6.88 21.05 -1.43
C TYR A 7 -8.27 20.91 -2.07
N MET A 8 -8.52 21.59 -3.19
CA MET A 8 -9.78 21.44 -3.92
C MET A 8 -9.85 20.05 -4.54
N ASP A 9 -11.00 19.40 -4.40
CA ASP A 9 -11.30 18.18 -5.15
C ASP A 9 -11.47 18.52 -6.63
N LYS A 10 -10.44 18.15 -7.42
CA LYS A 10 -10.38 18.39 -8.85
C LYS A 10 -11.33 17.49 -9.65
N TYR A 11 -11.60 16.29 -9.16
CA TYR A 11 -12.27 15.24 -9.94
C TYR A 11 -13.70 15.00 -9.48
N ARG A 12 -14.06 15.43 -8.25
CA ARG A 12 -15.42 15.32 -7.68
C ARG A 12 -15.96 13.90 -7.75
N PHE A 13 -15.10 12.91 -7.51
CA PHE A 13 -15.48 11.51 -7.54
C PHE A 13 -16.42 11.16 -6.40
N THR A 14 -17.43 10.37 -6.70
CA THR A 14 -18.12 9.58 -5.67
C THR A 14 -17.16 8.56 -5.05
N THR A 15 -17.48 8.06 -3.87
CA THR A 15 -16.68 7.01 -3.20
C THR A 15 -16.49 5.79 -4.11
N ALA A 16 -17.54 5.37 -4.82
CA ALA A 16 -17.49 4.22 -5.71
C ALA A 16 -16.58 4.46 -6.93
N GLU A 17 -16.62 5.65 -7.53
CA GLU A 17 -15.74 6.02 -8.64
C GLU A 17 -14.28 6.06 -8.20
N ASN A 18 -13.99 6.66 -7.04
CA ASN A 18 -12.64 6.72 -6.50
C ASN A 18 -12.08 5.31 -6.23
N GLN A 19 -12.88 4.44 -5.60
CA GLN A 19 -12.50 3.06 -5.35
C GLN A 19 -12.28 2.27 -6.64
N ARG A 20 -13.14 2.43 -7.64
CA ARG A 20 -12.99 1.78 -8.96
C ARG A 20 -11.73 2.28 -9.67
N PHE A 21 -11.47 3.59 -9.61
CA PHE A 21 -10.27 4.20 -10.20
C PHE A 21 -9.00 3.66 -9.54
N ALA A 22 -8.98 3.56 -8.20
CA ALA A 22 -7.86 2.96 -7.48
C ALA A 22 -7.62 1.51 -7.91
N ARG A 23 -8.67 0.66 -7.91
CA ARG A 23 -8.59 -0.75 -8.32
C ARG A 23 -8.07 -0.93 -9.74
N ALA A 24 -8.53 -0.10 -10.69
CA ALA A 24 -8.07 -0.13 -12.08
C ALA A 24 -6.58 0.24 -12.24
N ASN A 25 -5.99 0.87 -11.23
CA ASN A 25 -4.60 1.32 -11.24
C ASN A 25 -3.72 0.59 -10.19
N PHE A 26 -4.21 -0.49 -9.58
CA PHE A 26 -3.50 -1.21 -8.51
C PHE A 26 -2.06 -1.59 -8.86
N THR A 27 -1.83 -2.14 -10.04
CA THR A 27 -0.48 -2.53 -10.45
C THR A 27 0.47 -1.34 -10.46
N LYS A 28 0.03 -0.18 -10.97
CA LYS A 28 0.84 1.05 -10.97
C LYS A 28 1.06 1.57 -9.55
N LEU A 29 0.02 1.58 -8.72
CA LEU A 29 0.12 2.02 -7.33
C LEU A 29 1.09 1.15 -6.53
N VAL A 30 0.93 -0.17 -6.59
CA VAL A 30 1.82 -1.15 -5.94
C VAL A 30 3.25 -1.03 -6.47
N HIS A 31 3.44 -0.92 -7.79
CA HIS A 31 4.77 -0.74 -8.39
C HIS A 31 5.44 0.55 -7.87
N THR A 32 4.72 1.67 -7.84
CA THR A 32 5.25 2.93 -7.30
C THR A 32 5.55 2.83 -5.81
N ASN A 33 4.69 2.17 -5.01
CA ASN A 33 4.95 1.96 -3.58
C ASN A 33 6.18 1.09 -3.34
N ALA A 34 6.31 -0.02 -4.06
CA ALA A 34 7.42 -0.97 -3.89
C ALA A 34 8.79 -0.31 -4.12
N ARG A 35 8.87 0.72 -4.99
CA ARG A 35 10.11 1.49 -5.19
C ARG A 35 10.54 2.28 -3.97
N PHE A 36 9.61 2.73 -3.12
CA PHE A 36 9.96 3.37 -1.84
C PHE A 36 10.51 2.36 -0.83
N GLU A 37 10.19 1.08 -0.99
CA GLU A 37 10.72 -0.04 -0.21
C GLU A 37 12.02 -0.61 -0.81
N GLY A 38 12.59 0.03 -1.84
CA GLY A 38 13.82 -0.43 -2.50
C GLY A 38 13.65 -1.56 -3.52
N VAL A 39 12.41 -1.99 -3.81
CA VAL A 39 12.12 -3.06 -4.77
C VAL A 39 12.29 -2.56 -6.20
N ASN A 40 13.17 -3.23 -6.97
CA ASN A 40 13.58 -2.81 -8.31
C ASN A 40 12.95 -3.65 -9.45
N THR A 41 11.69 -4.06 -9.30
CA THR A 41 10.95 -4.72 -10.37
C THR A 41 10.54 -3.74 -11.47
N THR A 42 10.36 -4.21 -12.69
CA THR A 42 9.66 -3.48 -13.77
C THR A 42 8.14 -3.60 -13.60
N LEU A 43 7.35 -2.70 -14.20
CA LEU A 43 5.89 -2.76 -14.12
C LEU A 43 5.30 -4.11 -14.59
N PRO A 44 5.77 -4.74 -15.70
CA PRO A 44 5.31 -6.07 -16.08
C PRO A 44 5.66 -7.15 -15.04
N GLN A 45 6.83 -7.09 -14.41
CA GLN A 45 7.20 -8.04 -13.35
C GLN A 45 6.33 -7.86 -12.11
N THR A 46 6.05 -6.61 -11.71
CA THR A 46 5.08 -6.33 -10.64
C THR A 46 3.71 -6.93 -10.99
N GLN A 47 3.23 -6.78 -12.23
CA GLN A 47 1.96 -7.39 -12.67
C GLN A 47 1.99 -8.92 -12.54
N THR A 48 3.03 -9.58 -13.03
CA THR A 48 3.19 -11.04 -12.93
C THR A 48 3.10 -11.52 -11.47
N ILE A 49 3.74 -10.81 -10.54
CA ILE A 49 3.68 -11.09 -9.11
C ILE A 49 2.28 -10.82 -8.54
N MET A 50 1.65 -9.71 -8.95
CA MET A 50 0.27 -9.39 -8.58
C MET A 50 -0.71 -10.48 -9.04
N ASP A 51 -0.42 -11.17 -10.14
CA ASP A 51 -1.23 -12.28 -10.66
C ASP A 51 -0.93 -13.63 -9.97
N GLY A 52 -0.02 -13.64 -9.00
CA GLY A 52 0.30 -14.81 -8.18
C GLY A 52 1.41 -15.70 -8.75
N MET A 53 2.14 -15.23 -9.76
CA MET A 53 3.25 -15.96 -10.37
C MET A 53 4.60 -15.46 -9.85
N SER A 54 5.59 -16.35 -9.78
CA SER A 54 6.98 -15.98 -9.52
C SER A 54 7.64 -15.34 -10.75
N VAL A 55 8.60 -14.46 -10.53
CA VAL A 55 9.43 -13.87 -11.59
C VAL A 55 10.88 -14.29 -11.38
N ALA A 56 11.51 -14.87 -12.40
CA ALA A 56 12.91 -15.25 -12.33
C ALA A 56 13.81 -14.03 -12.07
N GLY A 57 14.77 -14.17 -11.13
CA GLY A 57 15.70 -13.11 -10.77
C GLY A 57 15.13 -12.02 -9.85
N VAL A 58 13.86 -12.12 -9.42
CA VAL A 58 13.31 -11.27 -8.37
C VAL A 58 13.46 -11.99 -7.02
N PRO A 59 14.09 -11.37 -6.01
CA PRO A 59 14.22 -11.95 -4.69
C PRO A 59 12.88 -12.25 -4.03
N VAL A 60 12.83 -13.23 -3.13
CA VAL A 60 11.58 -13.66 -2.49
C VAL A 60 11.04 -12.56 -1.58
N GLU A 61 11.91 -11.85 -0.89
CA GLU A 61 11.61 -10.67 -0.07
C GLU A 61 10.91 -9.57 -0.89
N ASP A 62 11.38 -9.28 -2.11
CA ASP A 62 10.78 -8.29 -3.01
C ASP A 62 9.40 -8.75 -3.49
N VAL A 63 9.24 -10.04 -3.78
CA VAL A 63 7.94 -10.65 -4.11
C VAL A 63 6.98 -10.48 -2.93
N LEU A 64 7.41 -10.77 -1.71
CA LEU A 64 6.60 -10.62 -0.50
C LEU A 64 6.19 -9.17 -0.25
N THR A 65 7.10 -8.22 -0.43
CA THR A 65 6.79 -6.78 -0.33
C THR A 65 5.69 -6.38 -1.31
N ILE A 66 5.79 -6.79 -2.59
CA ILE A 66 4.74 -6.52 -3.60
C ILE A 66 3.40 -7.16 -3.20
N VAL A 67 3.42 -8.41 -2.73
CA VAL A 67 2.21 -9.13 -2.28
C VAL A 67 1.57 -8.46 -1.07
N ASN A 68 2.35 -7.98 -0.11
CA ASN A 68 1.85 -7.31 1.08
C ASN A 68 1.29 -5.92 0.75
N LEU A 69 1.94 -5.17 -0.15
CA LEU A 69 1.41 -3.90 -0.67
C LEU A 69 0.09 -4.11 -1.42
N LYS A 70 -0.03 -5.16 -2.24
CA LYS A 70 -1.29 -5.56 -2.89
C LYS A 70 -2.41 -5.74 -1.87
N ARG A 71 -2.14 -6.52 -0.80
CA ARG A 71 -3.11 -6.78 0.27
C ARG A 71 -3.50 -5.50 0.99
N GLY A 72 -2.55 -4.58 1.23
CA GLY A 72 -2.81 -3.27 1.81
C GLY A 72 -3.78 -2.44 0.96
N TRP A 73 -3.56 -2.37 -0.36
CA TRP A 73 -4.46 -1.68 -1.29
C TRP A 73 -5.85 -2.32 -1.36
N GLN A 74 -5.92 -3.66 -1.37
CA GLN A 74 -7.19 -4.39 -1.30
C GLN A 74 -7.96 -4.04 -0.02
N TYR A 75 -7.28 -4.02 1.13
CA TYR A 75 -7.90 -3.64 2.39
C TYR A 75 -8.43 -2.21 2.36
N ILE A 76 -7.61 -1.23 1.96
CA ILE A 76 -7.98 0.21 1.95
C ILE A 76 -9.19 0.47 1.04
N THR A 77 -9.21 -0.11 -0.17
CA THR A 77 -10.28 0.16 -1.13
C THR A 77 -11.63 -0.50 -0.81
N THR A 78 -11.68 -1.32 0.25
CA THR A 78 -12.94 -1.88 0.77
C THR A 78 -13.49 -1.08 1.95
N GLN A 79 -12.73 -0.11 2.48
CA GLN A 79 -13.17 0.72 3.59
C GLN A 79 -14.01 1.91 3.09
N ASN A 80 -15.15 2.12 3.76
CA ASN A 80 -16.03 3.28 3.54
C ASN A 80 -16.10 4.22 4.76
N SER A 81 -15.42 3.86 5.84
CA SER A 81 -15.39 4.65 7.08
C SER A 81 -14.26 5.69 7.04
N PRO A 82 -14.36 6.79 7.80
CA PRO A 82 -13.24 7.71 7.99
C PRO A 82 -11.98 6.99 8.50
N LEU A 83 -10.81 7.55 8.18
CA LEU A 83 -9.53 7.02 8.65
C LEU A 83 -9.47 7.08 10.19
N THR A 84 -9.06 5.97 10.81
CA THR A 84 -8.87 5.85 12.26
C THR A 84 -7.50 5.25 12.54
N LEU A 85 -6.97 5.50 13.74
CA LEU A 85 -5.71 4.88 14.18
C LEU A 85 -5.77 3.35 14.12
N THR A 86 -6.91 2.74 14.46
CA THR A 86 -7.10 1.30 14.32
C THR A 86 -6.95 0.83 12.88
N MET A 87 -7.47 1.61 11.92
CA MET A 87 -7.31 1.33 10.50
C MET A 87 -5.84 1.47 10.06
N GLU A 88 -5.13 2.51 10.53
CA GLU A 88 -3.70 2.70 10.25
C GLU A 88 -2.85 1.54 10.78
N LYS A 89 -3.09 1.12 12.04
CA LYS A 89 -2.48 -0.07 12.64
C LYS A 89 -2.76 -1.33 11.82
N GLN A 90 -4.00 -1.50 11.34
CA GLN A 90 -4.37 -2.64 10.51
C GLN A 90 -3.69 -2.61 9.12
N ILE A 91 -3.56 -1.43 8.49
CA ILE A 91 -2.81 -1.26 7.25
C ILE A 91 -1.35 -1.67 7.49
N ASN A 92 -0.71 -1.14 8.55
CA ASN A 92 0.66 -1.45 8.89
C ASN A 92 0.86 -2.96 9.15
N LYS A 93 -0.06 -3.59 9.88
CA LYS A 93 -0.06 -5.03 10.13
C LYS A 93 -0.02 -5.85 8.84
N ILE A 94 -0.74 -5.41 7.81
CA ILE A 94 -0.80 -6.10 6.52
C ILE A 94 0.48 -5.89 5.72
N VAL A 95 0.91 -4.62 5.58
CA VAL A 95 2.06 -4.31 4.71
C VAL A 95 3.39 -4.77 5.31
N ALA A 96 3.51 -4.80 6.63
CA ALA A 96 4.73 -5.12 7.35
C ALA A 96 4.75 -6.53 7.96
N ALA A 97 3.82 -7.41 7.57
CA ALA A 97 3.57 -8.71 8.21
C ALA A 97 4.82 -9.59 8.41
N GLU A 98 5.80 -9.49 7.49
CA GLU A 98 7.03 -10.30 7.49
C GLU A 98 8.31 -9.45 7.59
N ASP A 99 8.18 -8.14 7.78
CA ASP A 99 9.29 -7.19 7.74
C ASP A 99 9.48 -6.47 9.10
N ALA A 100 8.38 -6.14 9.77
CA ALA A 100 8.44 -5.49 11.08
C ALA A 100 8.56 -6.50 12.23
N LEU A 101 9.30 -6.13 13.28
CA LEU A 101 9.39 -6.89 14.52
C LEU A 101 8.03 -7.06 15.21
N VAL A 102 7.19 -6.01 15.17
CA VAL A 102 5.84 -6.02 15.76
C VAL A 102 4.86 -5.34 14.79
N PRO A 103 4.37 -6.05 13.77
CA PRO A 103 3.48 -5.48 12.76
C PRO A 103 2.17 -4.97 13.36
N GLY A 104 1.80 -3.75 12.97
CA GLY A 104 0.57 -3.10 13.41
C GLY A 104 0.67 -2.39 14.75
N GLU A 105 1.82 -2.37 15.42
CA GLU A 105 1.99 -1.64 16.68
C GLU A 105 2.78 -0.34 16.52
N LEU A 106 2.49 0.64 17.39
CA LEU A 106 3.30 1.85 17.46
C LEU A 106 4.64 1.52 18.13
N ARG A 107 5.71 2.15 17.63
CA ARG A 107 7.06 1.99 18.18
C ARG A 107 7.09 2.31 19.68
N GLN A 108 7.75 1.45 20.46
CA GLN A 108 7.91 1.62 21.92
C GLN A 108 9.34 2.05 22.30
N GLY A 109 10.28 2.04 21.35
CA GLY A 109 11.66 2.48 21.58
C GLY A 109 11.76 4.00 21.69
N LYS A 110 12.70 4.48 22.50
CA LYS A 110 13.20 5.85 22.42
C LYS A 110 14.05 5.91 21.15
N GLY A 111 13.53 6.49 20.07
CA GLY A 111 14.29 6.64 18.83
C GLY A 111 15.66 7.26 19.12
N GLY A 112 16.71 6.71 18.51
CA GLY A 112 18.06 7.28 18.56
C GLY A 112 18.18 8.56 17.76
#